data_AF-A0AAW5EW52-F1
#
_entry.id   AF-A0AAW5EW52-F1
#
_cell.length_a   1.000
_cell.length_b   1.000
_cell.length_c   1.000
_cell.angle_alpha   90.00
_cell.angle_beta   90.00
_cell.angle_gamma   90.00
#
_symmetry.space_group_name_H-M   'P 1'
#
loop_
_entity.id
_entity.type
_entity.pdbx_description
1 polymer ?
#
loop_
_entity_poly.entity_id
_entity_poly.type
_entity_poly.pdbx_seq_one_letter_code
_entity_poly.pdbx_strand_id
1 'polypeptide(L)'
;RWDRAMPQARLPWAERPDTIDEVGSVYTIQGFDLNYAGIILGPSVTYDPTADRIVIDPARYEDRAAFTGRDGITNPPAVMERIILNSINVLMTRGVRGLYIYASEPRLHARLAALWKARQAARTMQP
;
A
#
# COMPACT_ATOMS: atom_id res chain seq x y z
N ARG A 1 14.63 4.79 -4.95
CA ARG A 1 15.29 3.67 -4.23
C ARG A 1 14.34 3.18 -3.14
N TRP A 2 14.49 1.98 -2.57
CA TRP A 2 13.72 1.58 -1.37
C TRP A 2 14.38 2.12 -0.10
N ASP A 3 13.60 2.24 0.97
CA ASP A 3 14.08 2.68 2.28
C ASP A 3 15.20 1.79 2.82
N ARG A 4 16.13 2.41 3.55
CA ARG A 4 17.27 1.72 4.15
C ARG A 4 17.22 1.84 5.66
N ALA A 5 17.38 0.70 6.33
CA ALA A 5 17.48 0.66 7.79
C ALA A 5 18.73 1.41 8.25
N MET A 6 18.53 2.49 8.99
CA MET A 6 19.61 3.27 9.61
C MET A 6 19.31 3.45 11.10
N PRO A 7 19.57 2.41 11.92
CA PRO A 7 19.20 2.41 13.33
C PRO A 7 19.93 3.48 14.16
N GLN A 8 21.05 4.01 13.65
CA GLN A 8 21.81 5.08 14.31
C GLN A 8 21.39 6.48 13.86
N ALA A 9 20.43 6.60 12.93
CA ALA A 9 19.98 7.92 12.48
C ALA A 9 19.24 8.65 13.61
N ARG A 10 19.61 9.90 13.85
CA ARG A 10 19.01 10.74 14.90
C ARG A 10 17.56 11.14 14.57
N LEU A 11 17.27 11.33 13.29
CA LEU A 11 15.94 11.74 12.81
C LEU A 11 15.17 10.54 12.24
N PRO A 12 13.85 10.52 12.39
CA PRO A 12 12.99 9.55 11.71
C PRO A 12 13.15 9.60 10.18
N TRP A 13 12.85 8.50 9.50
CA TRP A 13 13.00 8.39 8.02
C TRP A 13 12.29 9.54 7.27
N ALA A 14 11.08 9.91 7.68
CA ALA A 14 10.30 10.96 7.01
C ALA A 14 10.86 12.38 7.17
N GLU A 15 11.72 12.62 8.16
CA GLU A 15 12.29 13.95 8.45
C GLU A 15 13.72 14.11 7.95
N ARG A 16 14.28 13.05 7.35
CA ARG A 16 15.66 13.01 6.91
C ARG A 16 15.81 13.57 5.49
N PRO A 17 16.71 14.53 5.23
CA PRO A 17 16.88 15.11 3.90
C PRO A 17 17.28 14.10 2.82
N ASP A 18 17.98 13.03 3.20
CA ASP A 18 18.49 12.03 2.26
C ASP A 18 17.44 11.04 1.75
N THR A 19 16.23 11.05 2.33
CA THR A 19 15.15 10.10 1.98
C THR A 19 14.24 10.60 0.87
N ILE A 20 14.50 11.79 0.31
CA ILE A 20 13.71 12.39 -0.78
C ILE A 20 13.62 11.50 -2.04
N ASP A 21 14.65 10.69 -2.31
CA ASP A 21 14.70 9.75 -3.43
C ASP A 21 14.36 8.30 -3.03
N GLU A 22 13.80 8.11 -1.84
CA GLU A 22 13.44 6.81 -1.28
C GLU A 22 11.93 6.59 -1.24
N VAL A 23 11.52 5.32 -1.33
CA VAL A 23 10.16 4.86 -1.10
C VAL A 23 10.13 4.18 0.26
N GLY A 24 9.35 4.74 1.19
CA GLY A 24 9.16 4.20 2.53
C GLY A 24 8.34 2.92 2.55
N SER A 25 8.46 2.18 3.65
CA SER A 25 7.69 0.97 3.94
C SER A 25 6.70 1.21 5.08
N VAL A 26 5.84 0.22 5.36
CA VAL A 26 4.94 0.28 6.52
C VAL A 26 5.70 0.44 7.84
N TYR A 27 6.94 -0.07 7.91
CA TYR A 27 7.79 -0.02 9.11
C TYR A 27 8.42 1.36 9.35
N THR A 28 8.77 2.09 8.29
CA THR A 28 9.46 3.39 8.40
C THR A 28 8.51 4.57 8.51
N ILE A 29 7.27 4.44 8.04
CA ILE A 29 6.26 5.51 8.07
C ILE A 29 5.31 5.43 9.29
N GLN A 30 5.35 4.34 10.05
CA GLN A 30 4.43 4.15 11.16
C GLN A 30 4.55 5.28 12.20
N GLY A 31 3.42 5.91 12.54
CA GLY A 31 3.36 7.01 13.52
C GLY A 31 3.61 8.40 12.92
N PHE A 32 3.87 8.50 11.61
CA PHE A 32 3.98 9.79 10.91
C PHE A 32 2.78 10.00 10.00
N ASP A 33 2.37 11.26 9.84
CA ASP A 33 1.42 11.68 8.84
C ASP A 33 2.13 12.56 7.80
N LEU A 34 1.80 12.35 6.53
CA LEU A 34 2.32 13.09 5.39
C LEU A 34 1.26 14.03 4.85
N ASN A 35 1.67 15.22 4.40
CA ASN A 35 0.74 16.12 3.70
C ASN A 35 0.10 15.41 2.50
N TYR A 36 0.90 14.67 1.74
CA TYR A 36 0.46 13.82 0.64
C TYR A 36 1.18 12.48 0.73
N ALA A 37 0.47 11.38 0.48
CA ALA A 37 1.06 10.06 0.39
C ALA A 37 0.84 9.46 -1.01
N GLY A 38 1.87 8.79 -1.53
CA GLY A 38 1.77 7.91 -2.70
C GLY A 38 1.96 6.47 -2.25
N ILE A 39 1.01 5.59 -2.57
CA ILE A 39 1.06 4.18 -2.21
C ILE A 39 1.21 3.33 -3.47
N ILE A 40 2.18 2.43 -3.43
CA ILE A 40 2.40 1.41 -4.44
C ILE A 40 1.83 0.10 -3.89
N LEU A 41 0.73 -0.36 -4.47
CA LEU A 41 0.16 -1.69 -4.19
C LEU A 41 0.92 -2.71 -5.04
N GLY A 42 1.64 -3.60 -4.35
CA GLY A 42 2.42 -4.67 -4.95
C GLY A 42 1.56 -5.76 -5.60
N PRO A 43 2.20 -6.78 -6.21
CA PRO A 43 1.54 -7.82 -7.00
C PRO A 43 0.62 -8.75 -6.20
N SER A 44 0.69 -8.73 -4.87
CA SER A 44 -0.22 -9.45 -3.97
C SER A 44 -1.63 -8.85 -3.93
N VAL A 45 -1.82 -7.61 -4.38
CA VAL A 45 -3.13 -6.96 -4.43
C VAL A 45 -3.63 -7.03 -5.86
N THR A 46 -4.53 -7.99 -6.12
CA THR A 46 -5.07 -8.25 -7.46
C THR A 46 -6.55 -7.91 -7.52
N TYR A 47 -7.15 -8.05 -8.71
CA TYR A 47 -8.54 -7.73 -8.97
C TYR A 47 -9.24 -8.89 -9.69
N ASP A 48 -10.43 -9.24 -9.21
CA ASP A 48 -11.35 -10.18 -9.84
C ASP A 48 -12.39 -9.39 -10.65
N PRO A 49 -12.33 -9.44 -12.00
CA PRO A 49 -13.26 -8.71 -12.86
C PRO A 49 -14.67 -9.29 -12.88
N THR A 50 -14.85 -10.57 -12.51
CA THR A 50 -16.16 -11.23 -12.51
C THR A 50 -16.97 -10.79 -11.30
N ALA A 51 -16.32 -10.72 -10.13
CA ALA A 51 -16.94 -10.31 -8.87
C ALA A 51 -16.76 -8.81 -8.55
N ASP A 52 -16.06 -8.04 -9.40
CA ASP A 52 -15.70 -6.64 -9.21
C ASP A 52 -15.14 -6.34 -7.81
N ARG A 53 -14.13 -7.11 -7.40
CA ARG A 53 -13.52 -6.99 -6.06
C ARG A 53 -12.02 -7.16 -6.06
N ILE A 54 -11.38 -6.57 -5.05
CA ILE A 54 -9.97 -6.84 -4.74
C ILE A 54 -9.86 -8.27 -4.21
N VAL A 55 -8.79 -8.94 -4.62
CA VAL A 55 -8.39 -10.24 -4.08
C VAL A 55 -6.94 -10.14 -3.63
N ILE A 56 -6.64 -10.73 -2.47
CA ILE A 56 -5.28 -10.77 -1.93
C ILE A 56 -4.66 -12.12 -2.25
N ASP A 57 -3.46 -12.10 -2.81
CA ASP A 57 -2.63 -13.27 -3.07
C ASP A 57 -1.38 -13.22 -2.18
N PRO A 58 -1.40 -13.87 -0.99
CA PRO A 58 -0.26 -13.93 -0.10
C PRO A 58 0.99 -14.56 -0.71
N ALA A 59 0.83 -15.43 -1.72
CA ALA A 59 1.96 -16.05 -2.39
C ALA A 59 2.79 -15.03 -3.19
N ARG A 60 2.24 -13.85 -3.49
CA ARG A 60 2.92 -12.76 -4.20
C ARG A 60 3.26 -11.57 -3.31
N TYR A 61 3.15 -11.72 -1.99
CA TYR A 61 3.53 -10.67 -1.05
C TYR A 61 5.06 -10.66 -0.87
N GLU A 62 5.68 -9.52 -1.15
CA GLU A 62 7.14 -9.33 -1.14
C GLU A 62 7.72 -9.37 0.29
N ASP A 63 6.99 -8.83 1.26
CA ASP A 63 7.44 -8.82 2.66
C ASP A 63 7.13 -10.16 3.35
N ARG A 64 8.03 -11.13 3.14
CA ARG A 64 7.95 -12.45 3.77
C ARG A 64 8.21 -12.41 5.28
N ALA A 65 8.96 -11.42 5.76
CA ALA A 65 9.25 -11.27 7.19
C ALA A 65 7.98 -10.96 7.98
N ALA A 66 6.98 -10.32 7.34
CA ALA A 66 5.65 -10.15 7.91
C ALA A 66 4.94 -11.45 8.28
N PHE A 67 5.43 -12.63 7.88
CA PHE A 67 4.85 -13.94 8.23
C PHE A 67 5.69 -14.76 9.21
N THR A 68 6.89 -14.31 9.61
CA THR A 68 7.75 -15.05 10.55
C THR A 68 7.11 -15.20 11.93
N GLY A 69 7.39 -16.32 12.63
CA GLY A 69 6.90 -16.58 14.00
C GLY A 69 5.43 -17.00 14.10
N ARG A 70 4.88 -17.55 13.01
CA ARG A 70 3.46 -17.89 12.86
C ARG A 70 3.20 -19.37 12.59
N ASP A 71 4.14 -20.21 13.02
CA ASP A 71 4.00 -21.66 12.94
C ASP A 71 2.83 -22.12 13.83
N GLY A 72 1.96 -22.99 13.31
CA GLY A 72 0.81 -23.53 14.05
C GLY A 72 -0.49 -22.73 13.99
N ILE A 73 -0.60 -21.72 13.12
CA ILE A 73 -1.84 -20.95 12.94
C ILE A 73 -2.94 -21.76 12.24
N THR A 74 -4.15 -21.71 12.79
CA THR A 74 -5.37 -22.19 12.13
C THR A 74 -5.73 -21.27 10.96
N ASN A 75 -5.88 -21.83 9.75
CA ASN A 75 -6.16 -21.11 8.50
C ASN A 75 -5.12 -20.02 8.14
N PRO A 76 -3.88 -20.40 7.81
CA PRO A 76 -2.81 -19.45 7.45
C PRO A 76 -3.17 -18.45 6.33
N PRO A 77 -3.87 -18.83 5.24
CA PRO A 77 -4.21 -17.89 4.16
C PRO A 77 -5.01 -16.67 4.63
N ALA A 78 -6.05 -16.87 5.45
CA ALA A 78 -6.88 -15.78 5.95
C ALA A 78 -6.10 -14.83 6.87
N VAL A 79 -5.19 -15.38 7.68
CA VAL A 79 -4.32 -14.57 8.55
C VAL A 79 -3.33 -13.75 7.73
N MET A 80 -2.72 -14.35 6.70
CA MET A 80 -1.81 -13.64 5.81
C MET A 80 -2.52 -12.52 5.05
N GLU A 81 -3.72 -12.78 4.52
CA GLU A 81 -4.56 -11.75 3.90
C GLU A 81 -4.83 -10.59 4.85
N ARG A 82 -5.20 -10.90 6.09
CA ARG A 82 -5.45 -9.87 7.12
C ARG A 82 -4.22 -9.02 7.41
N ILE A 83 -3.03 -9.62 7.48
CA ILE A 83 -1.76 -8.90 7.69
C ILE A 83 -1.48 -7.93 6.55
N ILE A 84 -1.67 -8.37 5.31
CA ILE A 84 -1.48 -7.54 4.12
C ILE A 84 -2.45 -6.36 4.13
N LEU A 85 -3.74 -6.63 4.38
CA LEU A 85 -4.78 -5.59 4.45
C LEU A 85 -4.52 -4.59 5.57
N ASN A 86 -4.06 -5.04 6.74
CA ASN A 86 -3.70 -4.16 7.85
C ASN A 86 -2.52 -3.25 7.48
N SER A 87 -1.51 -3.79 6.78
CA SER A 87 -0.36 -3.02 6.32
C SER A 87 -0.79 -1.93 5.33
N ILE A 88 -1.65 -2.29 4.38
CA ILE A 88 -2.24 -1.33 3.43
C ILE A 88 -3.05 -0.26 4.17
N ASN A 89 -3.86 -0.63 5.16
CA ASN A 89 -4.65 0.31 5.94
C ASN A 89 -3.77 1.33 6.71
N VAL A 90 -2.65 0.87 7.29
CA VAL A 90 -1.68 1.77 7.91
C VAL A 90 -1.15 2.77 6.89
N LEU A 91 -0.76 2.34 5.69
CA LEU A 91 -0.25 3.22 4.64
C LEU A 91 -1.32 4.21 4.15
N MET A 92 -2.55 3.73 3.89
CA MET A 92 -3.65 4.54 3.34
C MET A 92 -4.13 5.65 4.27
N THR A 93 -3.84 5.54 5.57
CA THR A 93 -4.21 6.53 6.59
C THR A 93 -3.14 7.60 6.80
N ARG A 94 -1.98 7.53 6.13
CA ARG A 94 -0.89 8.50 6.32
C ARG A 94 -1.07 9.83 5.59
N GLY A 95 -1.91 9.90 4.55
CA GLY A 95 -2.09 11.12 3.75
C GLY A 95 -3.13 12.06 4.34
N VAL A 96 -2.73 13.26 4.78
CA VAL A 96 -3.62 14.25 5.41
C VAL A 96 -4.41 15.05 4.38
N ARG A 97 -3.74 15.57 3.35
CA ARG A 97 -4.36 16.43 2.32
C ARG A 97 -4.70 15.67 1.04
N GLY A 98 -4.09 14.51 0.83
CA GLY A 98 -4.37 13.68 -0.33
C GLY A 98 -3.60 12.37 -0.34
N LEU A 99 -4.17 11.43 -1.08
CA LEU A 99 -3.64 10.09 -1.28
C LEU A 99 -3.62 9.76 -2.78
N TYR A 100 -2.49 9.26 -3.26
CA TYR A 100 -2.31 8.72 -4.59
C TYR A 100 -2.05 7.23 -4.49
N ILE A 101 -2.63 6.45 -5.39
CA ILE A 101 -2.51 5.00 -5.41
C ILE A 101 -2.06 4.55 -6.79
N TYR A 102 -1.05 3.71 -6.83
CA TYR A 102 -0.60 2.99 -8.01
C TYR A 102 -0.66 1.49 -7.72
N ALA A 103 -1.35 0.72 -8.55
CA ALA A 103 -1.30 -0.73 -8.50
C ALA A 103 -0.34 -1.27 -9.55
N SER A 104 0.57 -2.15 -9.15
CA SER A 104 1.48 -2.84 -10.07
C SER A 104 0.80 -4.00 -10.81
N GLU A 105 -0.28 -4.56 -10.24
CA GLU A 105 -1.07 -5.60 -10.90
C GLU A 105 -1.90 -4.98 -12.03
N PRO A 106 -1.76 -5.45 -13.30
CA PRO A 106 -2.35 -4.76 -14.46
C PRO A 106 -3.88 -4.67 -14.45
N ARG A 107 -4.58 -5.69 -13.95
CA ARG A 107 -6.06 -5.70 -13.92
C ARG A 107 -6.56 -4.71 -12.89
N LEU A 108 -5.96 -4.67 -11.70
CA LEU A 108 -6.29 -3.69 -10.68
C LEU A 108 -5.94 -2.27 -11.15
N HIS A 109 -4.78 -2.08 -11.79
CA HIS A 109 -4.38 -0.80 -12.37
C HIS A 109 -5.42 -0.29 -13.38
N ALA A 110 -5.83 -1.15 -14.32
CA ALA A 110 -6.83 -0.81 -15.32
C ALA A 110 -8.18 -0.44 -14.68
N ARG A 111 -8.62 -1.20 -13.65
CA ARG A 111 -9.86 -0.91 -12.92
C ARG A 111 -9.80 0.43 -12.21
N LEU A 112 -8.71 0.73 -11.49
CA LEU A 112 -8.52 2.02 -10.81
C LEU A 112 -8.50 3.18 -11.80
N ALA A 113 -7.83 3.03 -12.95
CA ALA A 113 -7.81 4.03 -14.01
C ALA A 113 -9.21 4.29 -14.60
N ALA A 114 -10.02 3.24 -14.81
CA ALA A 114 -11.39 3.37 -15.27
C ALA A 114 -12.27 4.11 -14.25
N LEU A 115 -12.19 3.74 -12.96
CA LEU A 115 -12.91 4.40 -11.87
C LEU A 115 -12.51 5.87 -11.74
N TRP A 116 -11.22 6.18 -11.89
CA TRP A 116 -10.73 7.56 -11.88
C TRP A 116 -11.33 8.38 -13.02
N LYS A 117 -11.32 7.87 -14.25
CA LYS A 117 -11.93 8.54 -15.41
C LYS A 117 -13.42 8.81 -15.20
N ALA A 118 -14.16 7.80 -14.72
CA ALA A 118 -15.58 7.94 -14.43
C ALA A 118 -15.84 9.02 -13.36
N ARG A 119 -15.02 9.03 -12.29
CA ARG A 119 -15.10 10.06 -11.24
C ARG A 119 -14.83 11.47 -11.79
N GLN A 120 -13.85 11.62 -12.68
CA GLN A 120 -13.57 12.94 -13.28
C GLN A 120 -14.73 13.42 -14.14
N ALA A 121 -15.27 12.57 -15.01
CA ALA A 121 -16.42 12.90 -15.85
C ALA A 121 -17.65 13.33 -15.03
N ALA A 122 -17.91 12.65 -13.91
CA ALA A 122 -18.99 13.02 -13.00
C ALA A 122 -18.78 14.41 -12.35
N ARG A 123 -17.53 14.79 -12.04
CA ARG A 123 -17.21 16.10 -11.46
C ARG A 123 -17.33 17.24 -12.45
N THR A 124 -17.00 17.03 -13.73
CA THR A 124 -17.18 18.04 -14.79
C THR A 124 -18.65 18.25 -15.18
N MET A 125 -19.54 17.32 -14.82
CA MET A 125 -20.98 17.41 -15.08
C MET A 125 -21.79 18.05 -13.94
N GLN A 126 -21.17 18.36 -12.79
CA GLN A 126 -21.82 19.12 -11.73
C GLN A 126 -21.55 20.63 -11.93
N PRO A 127 -22.61 21.46 -12.08
CA PRO A 127 -22.47 22.90 -12.32
C PRO A 127 -21.87 23.66 -11.12
#